data_AF-A0A495KWN2-F1
#
_entry.id   AF-A0A495KWN2-F1
#
_cell.length_a   1.000
_cell.length_b   1.000
_cell.length_c   1.000
_cell.angle_alpha   90.00
_cell.angle_beta   90.00
_cell.angle_gamma   90.00
#
_symmetry.space_group_name_H-M   'P 1'
#
loop_
_entity.id
_entity.type
_entity.pdbx_description
1 polymer ?
#
loop_
_entity_poly.entity_id
_entity_poly.type
_entity_poly.pdbx_seq_one_letter_code
_entity_poly.pdbx_strand_id
1 'polypeptide(L)'
;MHLGGRLVHRVVPNDVGQRVSVRIRLPEGGFTDIVGVMESWADHVLTLRRRDGSSVEVAESDIAASRVVPPVPPRRRGGGPPQAS
;
A
#
# COMPACT_ATOMS: atom_id res chain seq x y z
N MET A 1 11.44 9.61 -23.65
CA MET A 1 11.40 8.15 -23.39
C MET A 1 10.55 7.88 -22.15
N HIS A 2 9.24 7.66 -22.31
CA HIS A 2 8.43 7.19 -21.19
C HIS A 2 8.63 5.67 -21.10
N LEU A 3 9.48 5.23 -20.18
CA LEU A 3 9.61 3.83 -19.84
C LEU A 3 8.27 3.35 -19.27
N GLY A 4 7.47 2.72 -20.13
CA GLY A 4 6.18 2.12 -19.80
C GLY A 4 6.37 0.96 -18.84
N GLY A 5 6.51 1.26 -17.55
CA GLY A 5 6.45 0.27 -16.47
C GLY A 5 5.02 -0.18 -16.25
N ARG A 6 4.54 -1.10 -17.08
CA ARG A 6 3.29 -1.84 -16.83
C ARG A 6 3.53 -2.79 -15.66
N LEU A 7 3.16 -2.36 -14.46
CA LEU A 7 2.80 -3.26 -13.37
C LEU A 7 1.67 -2.65 -12.54
N VAL A 8 0.47 -2.79 -13.08
CA VAL A 8 -0.82 -2.54 -12.43
C VAL A 8 -1.15 -3.77 -11.60
N HIS A 9 -0.56 -3.91 -10.41
CA HIS A 9 -1.32 -4.67 -9.42
C HIS A 9 -2.56 -3.82 -9.08
N ARG A 10 -3.69 -4.48 -8.92
CA ARG A 10 -4.94 -3.83 -8.51
C ARG A 10 -5.35 -4.49 -7.22
N VAL A 11 -5.42 -3.71 -6.15
CA VAL A 11 -6.07 -4.16 -4.91
C VAL A 11 -7.56 -4.33 -5.19
N VAL A 12 -8.22 -5.20 -4.45
CA VAL A 12 -9.65 -5.51 -4.61
C VAL A 12 -10.37 -5.35 -3.28
N PRO A 13 -11.71 -5.31 -3.24
CA PRO A 13 -12.44 -5.23 -1.96
C PRO A 13 -12.08 -6.33 -0.94
N ASN A 14 -11.63 -7.51 -1.39
CA ASN A 14 -11.13 -8.57 -0.52
C ASN A 14 -9.81 -8.23 0.21
N ASP A 15 -9.11 -7.17 -0.21
CA ASP A 15 -7.89 -6.70 0.43
C ASP A 15 -8.15 -5.71 1.58
N VAL A 16 -9.42 -5.46 1.93
CA VAL A 16 -9.78 -4.70 3.14
C VAL A 16 -9.10 -5.31 4.37
N GLY A 17 -8.54 -4.46 5.22
CA GLY A 17 -7.71 -4.81 6.38
C GLY A 17 -6.24 -5.01 6.05
N GLN A 18 -5.85 -5.13 4.77
CA GLN A 18 -4.45 -5.27 4.39
C GLN A 18 -3.76 -3.92 4.22
N ARG A 19 -2.43 -3.93 4.43
CA ARG A 19 -1.60 -2.77 4.10
C ARG A 19 -1.42 -2.72 2.59
N VAL A 20 -1.68 -1.56 2.00
CA VAL A 20 -1.58 -1.33 0.56
C VAL A 20 -0.76 -0.09 0.26
N SER A 21 -0.22 -0.02 -0.94
CA SER A 21 0.37 1.17 -1.52
C SER A 21 -0.45 1.55 -2.74
N VAL A 22 -0.83 2.82 -2.86
CA VAL A 22 -1.64 3.34 -3.95
C VAL A 22 -0.96 4.55 -4.55
N ARG A 23 -0.76 4.51 -5.86
CA ARG A 23 -0.27 5.64 -6.64
C ARG A 23 -1.46 6.40 -7.19
N ILE A 24 -1.53 7.69 -6.90
CA ILE A 24 -2.59 8.58 -7.36
C ILE A 24 -2.06 9.60 -8.37
N ARG A 25 -2.89 9.95 -9.35
CA ARG A 25 -2.68 11.08 -10.26
C ARG A 25 -3.03 12.36 -9.54
N LEU A 26 -2.21 13.40 -9.70
CA LEU A 26 -2.50 14.73 -9.18
C LEU A 26 -3.14 15.61 -10.27
N PRO A 27 -4.11 16.48 -9.93
CA PRO A 27 -4.74 17.38 -10.91
C PRO A 27 -3.76 18.29 -11.64
N GLU A 28 -2.74 18.79 -10.93
CA GLU A 28 -1.65 19.62 -11.46
C GLU A 28 -0.63 18.84 -12.32
N GLY A 29 -0.80 17.53 -12.42
CA GLY A 29 0.11 16.61 -13.10
C GLY A 29 1.08 15.92 -12.15
N GLY A 30 1.64 14.80 -12.63
CA GLY A 30 2.51 13.94 -11.82
C GLY A 30 1.74 12.93 -10.97
N PHE A 31 2.44 12.33 -10.00
CA PHE A 31 1.94 11.25 -9.17
C PHE A 31 2.43 11.38 -7.73
N THR A 32 1.64 10.89 -6.79
CA THR A 32 2.10 10.64 -5.41
C THR A 32 1.68 9.24 -4.95
N ASP A 33 2.42 8.70 -3.99
CA ASP A 33 2.22 7.36 -3.45
C ASP A 33 1.74 7.46 -1.98
N ILE A 34 0.64 6.77 -1.67
CA ILE A 34 0.07 6.68 -0.32
C ILE A 34 0.19 5.24 0.16
N VAL A 35 0.69 5.06 1.38
CA VAL A 35 0.74 3.74 2.03
C VAL A 35 -0.13 3.77 3.29
N GLY A 36 -1.06 2.83 3.39
CA GLY A 36 -2.00 2.74 4.49
C GLY A 36 -2.67 1.37 4.58
N VAL A 37 -3.48 1.17 5.60
CA VAL A 37 -4.40 0.03 5.69
C VAL A 37 -5.65 0.38 4.91
N MET A 38 -6.09 -0.51 4.03
CA MET A 38 -7.35 -0.35 3.31
C MET A 38 -8.51 -0.62 4.25
N GLU A 39 -9.29 0.41 4.60
CA GLU A 39 -10.42 0.27 5.53
C GLU A 39 -11.72 -0.08 4.81
N SER A 40 -11.90 0.44 3.60
CA SER A 40 -13.06 0.14 2.78
C SER A 40 -12.78 0.36 1.29
N TRP A 41 -13.58 -0.29 0.45
CA TRP A 41 -13.75 0.05 -0.96
C TRP A 41 -15.20 -0.13 -1.31
N ALA A 42 -15.89 0.98 -1.53
CA ALA A 42 -17.28 1.04 -1.94
C ALA A 42 -17.46 2.23 -2.88
N ASP A 43 -18.46 2.16 -3.75
CA ASP A 43 -18.85 3.29 -4.60
C ASP A 43 -17.69 3.92 -5.39
N HIS A 44 -16.76 3.08 -5.85
CA HIS A 44 -15.54 3.51 -6.57
C HIS A 44 -14.59 4.42 -5.76
N VAL A 45 -14.70 4.41 -4.43
CA VAL A 45 -13.82 5.15 -3.51
C VAL A 45 -13.09 4.17 -2.60
N LEU A 46 -11.78 4.35 -2.51
CA LEU A 46 -10.88 3.59 -1.65
C LEU A 46 -10.54 4.44 -0.41
N THR A 47 -10.86 3.94 0.79
CA THR A 47 -10.49 4.60 2.04
C THR A 47 -9.27 3.92 2.64
N LEU A 48 -8.21 4.68 2.86
CA LEU A 48 -6.96 4.24 3.48
C LEU A 48 -6.74 4.92 4.82
N ARG A 49 -6.49 4.15 5.87
CA ARG A 49 -5.92 4.69 7.12
C ARG A 49 -4.41 4.68 7.08
N ARG A 50 -3.84 5.86 7.24
CA ARG A 50 -2.40 6.09 7.31
C ARG A 50 -1.85 5.70 8.67
N ARG A 51 -0.52 5.63 8.77
CA ARG A 51 0.18 5.25 10.00
C ARG A 51 -0.07 6.22 11.16
N ASP A 52 -0.28 7.50 10.85
CA ASP A 52 -0.58 8.55 11.84
C ASP A 52 -2.03 8.49 12.36
N GLY A 53 -2.84 7.57 11.85
CA GLY A 53 -4.25 7.43 12.22
C GLY A 53 -5.20 8.28 11.38
N SER A 54 -4.69 9.13 10.47
CA SER A 54 -5.54 9.87 9.53
C SER A 54 -6.09 8.94 8.44
N SER A 55 -7.33 9.21 8.00
CA SER A 55 -7.93 8.50 6.86
C SER A 55 -7.91 9.39 5.62
N VAL A 56 -7.68 8.77 4.47
CA VAL A 56 -7.71 9.43 3.16
C VAL A 56 -8.58 8.63 2.22
N GLU A 57 -9.41 9.34 1.46
CA GLU A 57 -10.25 8.78 0.41
C GLU A 57 -9.62 9.05 -0.95
N VAL A 58 -9.66 8.05 -1.82
CA VAL A 58 -9.08 8.09 -3.16
C VAL A 58 -10.11 7.55 -4.14
N ALA A 59 -10.49 8.35 -5.13
CA ALA A 59 -11.35 7.90 -6.20
C ALA A 59 -10.63 6.87 -7.08
N GLU A 60 -11.32 5.81 -7.49
CA GLU A 60 -10.77 4.75 -8.35
C GLU A 60 -10.22 5.31 -9.67
N SER A 61 -10.84 6.38 -10.20
CA SER A 61 -10.40 7.09 -11.40
C SER A 61 -9.00 7.70 -11.29
N ASP A 62 -8.62 8.11 -10.08
CA ASP A 62 -7.36 8.81 -9.83
C ASP A 62 -6.22 7.82 -9.59
N ILE A 63 -6.53 6.55 -9.30
CA ILE A 63 -5.55 5.51 -9.06
C ILE A 63 -4.83 5.15 -10.36
N ALA A 64 -3.52 5.37 -10.38
CA ALA A 64 -2.64 4.97 -11.49
C ALA A 64 -2.13 3.54 -11.33
N ALA A 65 -1.86 3.13 -10.10
CA ALA A 65 -1.43 1.77 -9.74
C ALA A 65 -1.72 1.50 -8.27
N SER A 66 -1.88 0.25 -7.88
CA SER A 66 -1.94 -0.14 -6.47
C SER A 66 -1.22 -1.46 -6.24
N ARG A 67 -0.99 -1.83 -4.98
CA ARG A 67 -0.44 -3.14 -4.61
C ARG A 67 -0.65 -3.41 -3.12
N VAL A 68 -0.90 -4.68 -2.78
CA VAL A 68 -0.79 -5.17 -1.41
C VAL A 68 0.67 -5.18 -0.96
N VAL A 69 0.95 -4.56 0.18
CA VAL A 69 2.27 -4.49 0.81
C VAL A 69 2.31 -5.51 1.95
N PRO A 70 3.11 -6.58 1.84
CA PRO A 70 3.26 -7.55 2.92
C PRO A 70 3.80 -6.90 4.19
N PRO A 71 3.38 -7.35 5.39
CA PRO A 71 4.01 -6.92 6.63
C PRO A 71 5.49 -7.30 6.63
N VAL A 72 6.32 -6.48 7.29
CA VAL A 72 7.75 -6.78 7.44
C VAL A 72 7.90 -8.15 8.12
N PRO A 73 8.67 -9.08 7.55
CA PRO A 73 8.90 -10.38 8.17
C PRO A 73 9.44 -10.23 9.60
N PRO A 74 9.07 -11.10 10.55
CA PRO A 74 9.62 -11.07 11.89
C PRO A 74 11.14 -11.13 11.83
N ARG A 75 11.83 -10.24 12.56
CA ARG A 75 13.29 -10.27 12.69
C ARG A 75 13.68 -11.62 13.30
N ARG A 76 14.41 -12.46 12.56
CA ARG A 76 15.08 -13.65 13.14
C ARG A 76 16.08 -13.16 14.19
N ARG A 77 15.74 -13.28 15.48
CA ARG A 77 16.75 -13.28 16.55
C ARG A 77 17.56 -14.56 16.36
N GLY A 78 18.77 -14.42 15.82
CA GLY A 78 19.74 -15.51 15.82
C GLY A 78 20.08 -15.87 17.26
N GLY A 79 19.68 -17.05 17.68
CA GLY A 79 20.27 -17.70 18.85
C GLY A 79 21.70 -18.10 18.49
N GLY A 80 22.68 -17.36 19.03
CA GLY A 80 23.99 -17.95 19.24
C GLY A 80 23.88 -18.88 20.46
N PRO A 81 24.34 -20.14 20.39
CA PRO A 81 24.35 -21.00 21.58
C PRO A 81 25.23 -20.36 22.68
N PRO A 82 24.89 -20.54 23.97
CA PRO A 82 25.81 -20.18 25.03
C PRO A 82 27.08 -21.02 24.87
N GLN A 83 28.23 -20.37 24.67
CA GLN A 83 29.51 -21.04 24.80
C GLN A 83 29.66 -21.45 26.27
N ALA A 84 29.47 -22.74 26.54
CA ALA A 84 29.97 -23.37 27.75
C ALA A 84 31.38 -23.90 27.47
N SER A 85 32.20 -23.87 28.53
CA SER A 85 33.59 -24.34 28.67
C SER A 85 34.67 -23.28 28.46
#